data_AF-A0A497DWM0-F1
#
_entry.id   AF-A0A497DWM0-F1
#
_cell.length_a   1.000
_cell.length_b   1.000
_cell.length_c   1.000
_cell.angle_alpha   90.00
_cell.angle_beta   90.00
_cell.angle_gamma   90.00
#
_symmetry.space_group_name_H-M   'P 1'
#
loop_
_entity.id
_entity.type
_entity.pdbx_description
1 polymer ?
#
loop_
_entity_poly.entity_id
_entity_poly.type
_entity_poly.pdbx_seq_one_letter_code
_entity_poly.pdbx_strand_id
1 'polypeptide(L)'
;FRAMRERVGGFARYPADEPLEIVGYSYCGGCPGGNVEYVPAEMKKNGAEAIHLATGLVVGYPPCPRIRQFKEFIEKYYQLPVIVGTHPIPLKYYEAHQKLSFWDKMKMEELAGELMREDKQIMEAYN
;
A
#
# COMPACT_ATOMS: atom_id res chain seq x y z
N PHE A 1 8.20 6.09 -9.94
CA PHE A 1 7.57 4.78 -9.67
C PHE A 1 6.85 4.29 -10.93
N ARG A 2 7.09 3.05 -11.40
CA ARG A 2 6.45 2.50 -12.62
C ARG A 2 4.93 2.48 -12.52
N ALA A 3 4.39 1.87 -11.45
CA ALA A 3 2.94 1.75 -11.22
C ALA A 3 2.19 3.08 -11.14
N MET A 4 2.82 4.15 -10.64
CA MET A 4 2.22 5.49 -10.63
C MET A 4 2.05 6.03 -12.06
N ARG A 5 3.06 5.85 -12.93
CA ARG A 5 2.99 6.29 -14.33
C ARG A 5 1.97 5.48 -15.13
N GLU A 6 1.89 4.19 -14.86
CA GLU A 6 0.95 3.26 -15.52
C GLU A 6 -0.46 3.31 -14.92
N ARG A 7 -0.67 4.02 -13.81
CA ARG A 7 -1.96 4.12 -13.08
C ARG A 7 -2.55 2.74 -12.73
N VAL A 8 -1.72 1.89 -12.15
CA VAL A 8 -2.11 0.53 -11.72
C VAL A 8 -1.83 0.30 -10.24
N GLY A 9 -2.38 -0.77 -9.68
CA GLY A 9 -2.30 -1.11 -8.27
C GLY A 9 -2.98 -0.06 -7.41
N GLY A 10 -2.31 0.35 -6.32
CA GLY A 10 -2.84 1.39 -5.44
C GLY A 10 -3.03 2.74 -6.14
N PHE A 11 -2.35 3.00 -7.26
CA PHE A 11 -2.46 4.25 -8.01
C PHE A 11 -3.62 4.28 -9.02
N ALA A 12 -4.30 3.16 -9.28
CA ALA A 12 -5.43 3.08 -10.20
C ALA A 12 -6.64 3.94 -9.77
N ARG A 13 -6.71 4.27 -8.48
CA ARG A 13 -7.74 5.12 -7.89
C ARG A 13 -7.71 6.58 -8.35
N TYR A 14 -6.58 7.04 -8.87
CA TYR A 14 -6.38 8.44 -9.22
C TYR A 14 -6.65 8.65 -10.71
N PRO A 15 -7.44 9.68 -11.09
CA PRO A 15 -7.75 9.98 -12.49
C PRO A 15 -6.50 10.14 -13.35
N ALA A 16 -6.55 9.61 -14.58
CA ALA A 16 -5.40 9.61 -15.49
C ALA A 16 -5.03 11.02 -16.00
N ASP A 17 -6.00 11.93 -15.99
CA ASP A 17 -5.90 13.33 -16.43
C ASP A 17 -5.45 14.29 -15.33
N GLU A 18 -5.41 13.86 -14.07
CA GLU A 18 -4.90 14.65 -12.95
C GLU A 18 -3.39 14.42 -12.74
N PRO A 19 -2.57 15.47 -12.55
CA PRO A 19 -1.17 15.31 -12.17
C PRO A 19 -1.02 14.49 -10.87
N LEU A 20 -0.09 13.55 -10.86
CA LEU A 20 0.22 12.74 -9.69
C LEU A 20 1.73 12.69 -9.48
N GLU A 21 2.18 13.07 -8.29
CA GLU A 21 3.59 13.15 -7.91
C GLU A 21 3.85 12.42 -6.59
N ILE A 22 5.03 11.81 -6.48
CA ILE A 22 5.52 11.31 -5.19
C ILE A 22 6.37 12.40 -4.54
N VAL A 23 5.84 13.01 -3.48
CA VAL A 23 6.53 14.07 -2.71
C VAL A 23 7.35 13.52 -1.54
N GLY A 24 7.33 12.21 -1.31
CA GLY A 24 8.11 11.56 -0.25
C GLY A 24 8.07 10.03 -0.33
N TYR A 25 9.15 9.39 0.12
CA TYR A 25 9.24 7.94 0.25
C TYR A 25 10.06 7.59 1.49
N SER A 26 9.57 6.64 2.29
CA SER A 26 10.26 6.11 3.45
C SER A 26 9.76 4.69 3.76
N TYR A 27 10.46 4.01 4.66
CA TYR A 27 10.04 2.73 5.22
C TYR A 27 9.43 2.94 6.62
N CYS A 28 8.66 1.97 7.12
CA CYS A 28 7.92 2.10 8.38
C CYS A 28 8.77 2.16 9.65
N GLY A 29 10.10 1.97 9.57
CA GLY A 29 10.97 1.93 10.75
C GLY A 29 11.10 0.54 11.40
N GLY A 30 10.57 -0.52 10.76
CA GLY A 30 10.50 -1.86 11.37
C GLY A 30 9.46 -1.91 12.48
N CYS A 31 9.22 -3.09 13.09
CA CYS A 31 8.29 -3.21 14.21
C CYS A 31 8.87 -2.51 15.46
N PRO A 32 8.13 -1.58 16.11
CA PRO A 32 6.67 -1.40 16.07
C PRO A 32 6.13 -0.39 15.05
N GLY A 33 6.98 0.30 14.30
CA GLY A 33 6.60 1.31 13.30
C GLY A 33 7.26 2.65 13.54
N GLY A 34 8.51 2.70 13.99
CA GLY A 34 9.12 3.93 14.53
C GLY A 34 9.11 5.14 13.59
N ASN A 35 9.19 4.92 12.26
CA ASN A 35 9.11 6.03 11.31
C ASN A 35 7.66 6.51 11.09
N VAL A 36 6.66 5.67 11.35
CA VAL A 36 5.25 6.04 11.22
C VAL A 36 4.87 7.17 12.19
N GLU A 37 5.61 7.34 13.30
CA GLU A 37 5.39 8.38 14.32
C GLU A 37 5.77 9.81 13.92
N TYR A 38 6.52 10.00 12.83
CA TYR A 38 6.93 11.36 12.41
C TYR A 38 6.98 11.55 10.90
N VAL A 39 7.27 10.51 10.12
CA VAL A 39 7.38 10.63 8.66
C VAL A 39 6.10 11.16 8.00
N PRO A 40 4.88 10.77 8.40
CA PRO A 40 3.68 11.34 7.81
C PRO A 40 3.56 12.86 8.04
N ALA A 41 4.10 13.39 9.16
CA ALA A 41 4.15 14.82 9.41
C ALA A 41 5.07 15.53 8.41
N GLU A 42 6.25 14.97 8.15
CA GLU A 42 7.20 15.52 7.18
C GLU A 42 6.66 15.41 5.74
N MET A 43 6.01 14.30 5.39
CA MET A 43 5.32 14.16 4.10
C MET A 43 4.19 15.19 3.95
N LYS A 44 3.40 15.44 5.01
CA LYS A 44 2.35 16.47 5.01
C LYS A 44 2.95 17.88 4.77
N LYS A 45 4.06 18.21 5.44
CA LYS A 45 4.76 19.49 5.24
C LYS A 45 5.26 19.66 3.80
N ASN A 46 5.63 18.57 3.14
CA ASN A 46 6.02 18.55 1.74
C ASN A 46 4.84 18.51 0.74
N GLY A 47 3.60 18.66 1.22
CA GLY A 47 2.42 18.72 0.36
C GLY A 47 1.79 17.36 0.05
N ALA A 48 2.07 16.30 0.82
CA ALA A 48 1.41 15.02 0.62
C ALA A 48 -0.08 15.12 0.95
N GLU A 49 -0.93 14.78 -0.03
CA GLU A 49 -2.38 14.74 0.13
C GLU A 49 -2.88 13.36 0.56
N ALA A 50 -2.06 12.32 0.41
CA ALA A 50 -2.37 10.95 0.82
C ALA A 50 -1.09 10.16 1.11
N ILE A 51 -1.21 9.12 1.94
CA ILE A 51 -0.12 8.19 2.25
C ILE A 51 -0.43 6.81 1.69
N HIS A 52 0.50 6.25 0.93
CA HIS A 52 0.44 4.86 0.50
C HIS A 52 1.25 3.95 1.43
N LEU A 53 0.59 2.94 2.00
CA LEU A 53 1.23 1.81 2.66
C LEU A 53 1.61 0.78 1.58
N ALA A 54 2.91 0.50 1.41
CA ALA A 54 3.43 -0.27 0.29
C ALA A 54 2.81 -1.68 0.15
N THR A 55 2.67 -2.16 -1.09
CA THR A 55 2.19 -3.52 -1.42
C THR A 55 2.96 -4.62 -0.69
N GLY A 56 4.25 -4.41 -0.43
CA GLY A 56 5.08 -5.33 0.38
C GLY A 56 4.52 -5.62 1.77
N LEU A 57 3.75 -4.70 2.36
CA LEU A 57 3.07 -4.94 3.63
C LEU A 57 1.94 -5.97 3.48
N VAL A 58 1.28 -6.04 2.33
CA VAL A 58 0.19 -6.98 2.03
C VAL A 58 0.71 -8.38 1.69
N VAL A 59 1.90 -8.48 1.09
CA VAL A 59 2.44 -9.74 0.55
C VAL A 59 3.59 -10.35 1.35
N GLY A 60 3.85 -9.88 2.58
CA GLY A 60 4.81 -10.51 3.50
C GLY A 60 4.38 -11.90 3.97
N TYR A 61 5.27 -12.66 4.60
CA TYR A 61 4.99 -14.02 5.10
C TYR A 61 5.22 -14.11 6.63
N PRO A 62 4.34 -13.57 7.48
CA PRO A 62 2.98 -13.11 7.17
C PRO A 62 2.91 -11.65 6.70
N PRO A 63 1.75 -11.19 6.15
CA PRO A 63 1.49 -9.78 5.92
C PRO A 63 1.77 -8.95 7.18
N CYS A 64 2.05 -7.66 7.03
CA CYS A 64 2.39 -6.81 8.16
C CYS A 64 1.23 -6.80 9.18
N PRO A 65 1.48 -7.20 10.45
CA PRO A 65 0.43 -7.29 11.46
C PRO A 65 -0.02 -5.92 11.97
N ARG A 66 0.64 -4.84 11.55
CA ARG A 66 0.39 -3.47 12.00
C ARG A 66 -0.28 -2.56 10.96
N ILE A 67 -0.64 -3.06 9.77
CA ILE A 67 -1.19 -2.23 8.68
C ILE A 67 -2.42 -1.45 9.14
N ARG A 68 -3.34 -2.09 9.88
CA ARG A 68 -4.57 -1.42 10.36
C ARG A 68 -4.26 -0.31 11.33
N GLN A 69 -3.34 -0.56 12.26
CA GLN A 69 -2.91 0.41 13.26
C GLN A 69 -2.17 1.58 12.61
N PHE A 70 -1.32 1.32 11.62
CA PHE A 70 -0.65 2.38 10.86
C PHE A 70 -1.67 3.23 10.09
N LYS A 71 -2.61 2.59 9.39
CA LYS A 71 -3.69 3.28 8.68
C LYS A 71 -4.52 4.15 9.63
N GLU A 72 -5.01 3.56 10.72
CA GLU A 72 -5.82 4.26 11.72
C GLU A 72 -5.06 5.43 12.35
N PHE A 73 -3.82 5.20 12.80
CA PHE A 73 -3.01 6.24 13.41
C PHE A 73 -2.78 7.41 12.45
N ILE A 74 -2.38 7.13 11.21
CA ILE A 74 -2.09 8.20 10.24
C ILE A 74 -3.35 8.98 9.90
N GLU A 75 -4.47 8.30 9.66
CA GLU A 75 -5.75 8.94 9.32
C GLU A 75 -6.30 9.77 10.47
N LYS A 76 -6.20 9.28 11.72
CA LYS A 76 -6.75 9.98 12.88
C LYS A 76 -5.83 11.09 13.40
N TYR A 77 -4.52 10.85 13.44
CA TYR A 77 -3.55 11.78 14.03
C TYR A 77 -3.09 12.85 13.04
N TYR A 78 -2.72 12.46 11.81
CA TYR A 78 -2.25 13.42 10.80
C TYR A 78 -3.33 13.93 9.86
N GLN A 79 -4.54 13.34 9.91
CA GLN A 79 -5.66 13.72 9.05
C GLN A 79 -5.30 13.59 7.56
N LEU A 80 -4.55 12.54 7.21
CA LEU A 80 -4.21 12.20 5.84
C LEU A 80 -4.88 10.88 5.45
N PRO A 81 -5.56 10.79 4.29
CA PRO A 81 -6.05 9.54 3.75
C PRO A 81 -4.92 8.52 3.60
N VAL A 82 -5.21 7.27 3.96
CA VAL A 82 -4.25 6.16 3.79
C VAL A 82 -4.77 5.12 2.81
N ILE A 83 -3.96 4.84 1.80
CA ILE A 83 -4.22 3.84 0.78
C ILE A 83 -3.31 2.64 1.02
N VAL A 84 -3.87 1.43 0.98
CA VAL A 84 -3.09 0.19 1.10
C VAL A 84 -2.76 -0.29 -0.31
N GLY A 85 -1.47 -0.40 -0.61
CA GLY A 85 -0.95 -0.79 -1.92
C GLY A 85 -0.22 0.34 -2.62
N THR A 86 0.79 -0.02 -3.42
CA THR A 86 1.48 0.86 -4.38
C THR A 86 1.42 0.23 -5.76
N HIS A 87 2.33 -0.69 -6.08
CA HIS A 87 2.28 -1.45 -7.33
C HIS A 87 1.30 -2.65 -7.22
N PRO A 88 0.78 -3.17 -8.35
CA PRO A 88 0.04 -4.44 -8.39
C PRO A 88 0.72 -5.55 -7.58
N ILE A 89 -0.04 -6.44 -6.95
CA ILE A 89 0.54 -7.66 -6.36
C ILE A 89 1.13 -8.49 -7.51
N PRO A 90 2.43 -8.77 -7.55
CA PRO A 90 2.97 -9.60 -8.62
C PRO A 90 2.34 -11.00 -8.57
N LEU A 91 2.03 -11.57 -9.73
CA LEU A 91 1.26 -12.81 -9.83
C LEU A 91 1.88 -13.95 -9.00
N LYS A 92 3.22 -14.05 -8.98
CA LYS A 92 3.94 -15.04 -8.16
C LYS A 92 3.65 -14.94 -6.66
N TYR A 93 3.47 -13.72 -6.13
CA TYR A 93 3.11 -13.51 -4.73
C TYR A 93 1.62 -13.77 -4.50
N TYR A 94 0.77 -13.38 -5.45
CA TYR A 94 -0.66 -13.66 -5.39
C TYR A 94 -0.93 -15.17 -5.27
N GLU A 95 -0.35 -15.96 -6.17
CA GLU A 95 -0.48 -17.43 -6.18
C GLU A 95 0.12 -18.09 -4.94
N ALA A 96 1.24 -17.54 -4.42
CA ALA A 96 1.82 -18.03 -3.17
C ALA A 96 0.85 -17.81 -1.99
N HIS A 97 0.28 -16.61 -1.88
CA HIS A 97 -0.66 -16.28 -0.81
C HIS A 97 -1.99 -17.02 -0.92
N GLN A 98 -2.46 -17.37 -2.12
CA GLN A 98 -3.63 -18.25 -2.27
C GLN A 98 -3.43 -19.64 -1.66
N LYS A 99 -2.18 -20.10 -1.54
CA LYS A 99 -1.84 -21.39 -0.90
C LYS A 99 -1.60 -21.27 0.61
N LEU A 100 -1.57 -20.05 1.15
CA LEU A 100 -1.24 -19.77 2.55
C LEU A 100 -2.46 -19.24 3.29
N SER A 101 -2.61 -19.63 4.56
CA SER A 101 -3.74 -19.19 5.41
C SER A 101 -3.66 -17.73 5.87
N PHE A 102 -2.62 -16.97 5.49
CA PHE A 102 -2.32 -15.68 6.10
C PHE A 102 -3.29 -14.57 5.68
N TRP A 103 -3.64 -14.48 4.40
CA TRP A 103 -4.61 -13.48 3.92
C TRP A 103 -5.97 -13.63 4.59
N ASP A 104 -6.48 -14.86 4.68
CA ASP A 104 -7.76 -15.16 5.34
C ASP A 104 -7.71 -14.84 6.84
N LYS A 105 -6.70 -15.34 7.56
CA LYS A 105 -6.55 -15.12 9.01
C LYS A 105 -6.42 -13.65 9.37
N MET A 106 -5.78 -12.86 8.51
CA MET A 106 -5.58 -11.42 8.73
C MET A 106 -6.64 -10.54 8.04
N LYS A 107 -7.60 -11.17 7.34
CA LYS A 107 -8.68 -10.52 6.60
C LYS A 107 -8.15 -9.46 5.62
N MET A 108 -7.13 -9.78 4.84
CA MET A 108 -6.45 -8.82 3.96
C MET A 108 -7.38 -8.25 2.88
N GLU A 109 -8.38 -9.01 2.44
CA GLU A 109 -9.39 -8.55 1.48
C GLU A 109 -10.11 -7.27 1.96
N GLU A 110 -10.31 -7.09 3.27
CA GLU A 110 -10.94 -5.88 3.82
C GLU A 110 -10.05 -4.64 3.70
N LEU A 111 -8.73 -4.80 3.63
CA LEU A 111 -7.77 -3.69 3.58
C LEU A 111 -7.26 -3.41 2.17
N ALA A 112 -7.05 -4.47 1.39
CA ALA A 112 -6.36 -4.44 0.11
C ALA A 112 -7.19 -5.07 -1.01
N GLY A 113 -8.52 -5.20 -0.84
CA GLY A 113 -9.38 -5.89 -1.82
C GLY A 113 -9.28 -5.32 -3.23
N GLU A 114 -9.18 -4.00 -3.40
CA GLU A 114 -8.94 -3.38 -4.72
C GLU A 114 -7.63 -3.87 -5.35
N LEU A 115 -6.55 -3.90 -4.55
CA LEU A 115 -5.24 -4.38 -4.98
C LEU A 115 -5.22 -5.88 -5.29
N MET A 116 -6.03 -6.67 -4.56
CA MET A 116 -6.14 -8.12 -4.72
C MET A 116 -7.00 -8.54 -5.92
N ARG A 117 -7.82 -7.63 -6.46
CA ARG A 117 -8.70 -7.86 -7.63
C ARG A 117 -8.14 -7.30 -8.93
N GLU A 118 -6.87 -6.89 -8.94
CA GLU A 118 -6.16 -6.41 -10.12
C GLU A 118 -6.18 -7.46 -11.25
N ASP A 119 -6.17 -6.99 -12.50
CA ASP A 119 -6.13 -7.89 -13.65
C ASP A 119 -4.87 -8.77 -13.63
N LYS A 120 -5.02 -10.07 -13.93
CA LYS A 120 -3.92 -11.03 -13.85
C LYS A 120 -2.79 -10.74 -14.85
N GLN A 121 -3.09 -10.18 -16.02
CA GLN A 121 -2.06 -9.78 -16.99
C GLN A 121 -1.25 -8.61 -16.45
N ILE A 122 -1.91 -7.68 -15.75
CA ILE A 122 -1.22 -6.60 -15.03
C ILE A 122 -0.35 -7.19 -13.91
N MET A 123 -0.89 -8.10 -13.08
CA MET A 123 -0.10 -8.77 -12.04
C MET A 123 1.14 -9.50 -12.60
N GLU A 124 1.01 -10.17 -13.74
CA GLU A 124 2.10 -10.89 -14.41
C GLU A 124 3.19 -9.94 -14.92
N ALA A 125 2.82 -8.76 -15.43
CA ALA A 125 3.76 -7.73 -15.88
C ALA A 125 4.61 -7.12 -14.74
N TYR A 126 4.29 -7.43 -13.48
CA TYR A 126 4.99 -6.98 -12.26
C TYR A 126 5.75 -8.09 -11.53
N ASN A 127 5.82 -9.30 -12.10
CA ASN A 127 6.61 -10.42 -11.56
C ASN A 127 8.09 -10.11 -11.39
#